data_AF-A0AAJ2UHC8-F1
#
_entry.id   AF-A0AAJ2UHC8-F1
#
_cell.length_a   1.000
_cell.length_b   1.000
_cell.length_c   1.000
_cell.angle_alpha   90.00
_cell.angle_beta   90.00
_cell.angle_gamma   90.00
#
_symmetry.space_group_name_H-M   'P 1'
#
loop_
_entity.id
_entity.type
_entity.pdbx_description
1 polymer ?
#
loop_
_entity_poly.entity_id
_entity_poly.type
_entity_poly.pdbx_seq_one_letter_code
_entity_poly.pdbx_strand_id
1 'polypeptide(L)'
;MDRRVILLAIIITSFVFSVSLATLYAQIRIMEANAYACSFSIPALIPLFSSFGVLIGLIVYYLLSPKIEKISLKKVEAILEILEPREREIIKMLIENGGELSQAKISSKLGKVNAHRILEKLIKRGVVSKIPLKKTNKIKINDKFKSVFQ
;
A
#
# COMPACT_ATOMS: atom_id res chain seq x y z
N MET A 1 0.38 4.27 -4.82
CA MET A 1 0.43 4.43 -6.30
C MET A 1 0.67 5.90 -6.62
N ASP A 2 1.69 6.22 -7.42
CA ASP A 2 2.12 7.60 -7.63
C ASP A 2 1.03 8.46 -8.28
N ARG A 3 0.93 9.72 -7.84
CA ARG A 3 0.03 10.74 -8.41
C ARG A 3 0.18 10.87 -9.93
N ARG A 4 1.37 10.51 -10.45
CA ARG A 4 1.70 10.44 -11.88
C ARG A 4 0.89 9.39 -12.62
N VAL A 5 0.66 8.21 -12.03
CA VAL A 5 -0.11 7.12 -12.64
C VAL A 5 -1.59 7.49 -12.74
N ILE A 6 -2.12 8.19 -11.73
CA ILE A 6 -3.50 8.67 -11.71
C ILE A 6 -3.72 9.74 -12.79
N LEU A 7 -2.80 10.70 -12.91
CA LEU A 7 -2.87 11.71 -13.96
C LEU A 7 -2.82 11.09 -15.37
N LEU A 8 -1.98 10.07 -15.56
CA LEU A 8 -1.86 9.36 -16.83
C LEU A 8 -3.16 8.61 -17.19
N ALA A 9 -3.80 7.95 -16.20
CA ALA A 9 -5.07 7.26 -16.40
C ALA A 9 -6.23 8.20 -16.75
N ILE A 10 -6.31 9.37 -16.10
CA ILE A 10 -7.32 10.39 -16.40
C ILE A 10 -7.15 10.94 -17.82
N ILE A 11 -5.90 11.22 -18.23
CA ILE A 11 -5.58 11.72 -19.58
C ILE A 11 -6.00 10.70 -20.64
N ILE A 12 -5.66 9.43 -20.46
CA ILE A 12 -6.01 8.36 -21.41
C ILE A 12 -7.53 8.20 -21.50
N THR A 13 -8.23 8.14 -20.35
CA THR A 13 -9.69 7.93 -20.32
C THR A 13 -10.43 9.10 -20.97
N SER A 14 -10.01 10.35 -20.70
CA SER A 14 -10.57 11.55 -21.31
C SER A 14 -10.38 11.58 -22.83
N PHE A 15 -9.19 11.20 -23.31
CA PHE A 15 -8.89 11.12 -24.74
C PHE A 15 -9.80 10.11 -25.45
N VAL A 16 -9.95 8.90 -24.91
CA VAL A 16 -10.81 7.88 -25.50
C VAL A 16 -12.28 8.33 -25.50
N PHE A 17 -12.75 8.96 -24.42
CA PHE A 17 -14.10 9.52 -24.33
C PHE A 17 -14.35 10.63 -25.38
N SER A 18 -13.38 11.53 -25.56
CA SER A 18 -13.47 12.62 -26.54
C SER A 18 -13.49 12.11 -27.98
N VAL A 19 -12.65 11.12 -28.31
CA VAL A 19 -12.67 10.43 -29.62
C VAL A 19 -14.01 9.75 -29.85
N SER A 20 -14.58 9.09 -28.84
CA SER A 20 -15.88 8.43 -28.94
C SER A 20 -17.03 9.42 -29.20
N LEU A 21 -17.03 10.58 -28.52
CA LEU A 21 -18.00 11.65 -28.77
C LEU A 21 -17.86 12.25 -30.17
N ALA A 22 -16.62 12.48 -30.63
CA ALA A 22 -16.36 12.99 -31.97
C ALA A 22 -16.87 12.04 -33.05
N THR A 23 -16.67 10.73 -32.87
CA THR A 23 -17.19 9.71 -33.81
C THR A 23 -18.71 9.67 -33.83
N LEU A 24 -19.38 9.81 -32.68
CA LEU A 24 -20.84 9.84 -32.60
C LEU A 24 -21.42 11.10 -33.25
N TYR A 25 -20.78 12.26 -33.03
CA TYR A 25 -21.17 13.51 -33.67
C TYR A 25 -21.04 13.44 -35.20
N ALA A 26 -19.93 12.88 -35.71
CA ALA A 26 -19.74 12.67 -37.14
C ALA A 26 -20.82 11.76 -37.74
N GLN A 27 -21.21 10.69 -37.05
CA GLN A 27 -22.26 9.78 -37.50
C GLN A 27 -23.64 10.44 -37.54
N ILE A 28 -23.99 11.24 -36.52
CA ILE A 28 -25.26 11.99 -36.50
C ILE A 28 -25.33 12.96 -37.68
N ARG A 29 -24.25 13.70 -37.95
CA ARG A 29 -24.21 14.67 -39.05
C ARG A 29 -24.27 14.01 -40.43
N ILE A 30 -23.69 12.82 -40.60
CA ILE A 30 -23.79 12.05 -41.84
C ILE A 30 -25.21 11.46 -42.01
N MET A 31 -25.86 11.05 -40.93
CA MET A 31 -27.25 10.54 -40.97
C MET A 31 -28.28 11.66 -41.21
N GLU A 32 -28.09 12.87 -40.68
CA GLU A 32 -28.97 14.01 -40.99
C GLU A 32 -28.97 14.37 -42.48
N ALA A 33 -27.87 14.11 -43.19
CA ALA A 33 -27.76 14.36 -44.64
C ALA A 33 -28.44 13.29 -45.52
N ASN A 34 -28.70 12.10 -44.98
CA ASN A 34 -29.41 11.01 -45.66
C ASN A 34 -30.70 10.70 -44.89
N ALA A 35 -31.80 11.33 -45.29
CA ALA A 35 -33.13 10.91 -44.87
C ALA A 35 -33.28 9.39 -45.13
N TYR A 36 -33.81 8.66 -44.15
CA TYR A 36 -34.07 7.21 -44.14
C TYR A 36 -32.86 6.30 -43.82
N ALA A 37 -32.64 6.01 -42.53
CA ALA A 37 -32.61 4.65 -41.98
C ALA A 37 -32.22 4.71 -40.49
N CYS A 38 -33.17 4.37 -39.62
CA CYS A 38 -32.89 4.10 -38.22
C CYS A 38 -32.17 2.74 -38.13
N SER A 39 -30.85 2.74 -38.25
CA SER A 39 -30.01 1.58 -37.90
C SER A 39 -28.75 2.11 -37.25
N PHE A 40 -28.82 2.17 -35.92
CA PHE A 40 -27.69 2.51 -35.06
C PHE A 40 -26.55 1.53 -35.38
N SER A 41 -25.43 2.03 -35.92
CA SER A 41 -24.33 1.16 -36.34
C SER A 41 -23.66 0.57 -35.09
N ILE A 42 -23.88 -0.72 -34.84
CA ILE A 42 -23.30 -1.50 -33.73
C ILE A 42 -21.78 -1.25 -33.52
N PRO A 43 -20.96 -1.03 -34.56
CA PRO A 43 -19.55 -0.68 -34.38
C PRO A 43 -19.27 0.58 -33.55
N ALA A 44 -20.19 1.54 -33.52
CA ALA A 44 -20.05 2.79 -32.74
C ALA A 44 -20.35 2.61 -31.25
N LEU A 45 -21.06 1.53 -30.91
CA LEU A 45 -21.45 1.21 -29.55
C LEU A 45 -20.26 0.62 -28.76
N ILE A 46 -19.37 -0.08 -29.46
CA ILE A 46 -18.22 -0.78 -28.87
C ILE A 46 -17.22 0.18 -28.19
N PRO A 47 -16.77 1.30 -28.81
CA PRO A 47 -15.88 2.26 -28.16
C PRO A 47 -16.51 2.93 -26.93
N LEU A 48 -17.81 3.18 -26.99
CA LEU A 48 -18.58 3.85 -25.93
C LEU A 48 -18.64 2.98 -24.66
N PHE A 49 -19.04 1.71 -24.81
CA PHE A 49 -19.07 0.77 -23.68
C PHE A 49 -17.67 0.40 -23.19
N SER A 50 -16.68 0.30 -24.08
CA SER A 50 -15.28 0.06 -23.69
C SER A 50 -14.75 1.19 -22.79
N SER A 51 -15.05 2.45 -23.14
CA SER A 51 -14.64 3.62 -22.35
C SER A 51 -15.33 3.64 -20.98
N PHE A 52 -16.61 3.28 -20.95
CA PHE A 52 -17.40 3.24 -19.72
C PHE A 52 -16.92 2.13 -18.77
N GLY A 53 -16.56 0.97 -19.31
CA GLY A 53 -15.99 -0.15 -18.55
C GLY A 53 -14.66 0.21 -17.88
N VAL A 54 -13.78 0.91 -18.59
CA VAL A 54 -12.50 1.39 -18.02
C VAL A 54 -12.74 2.41 -16.90
N LEU A 55 -13.69 3.32 -17.10
CA LEU A 55 -14.03 4.35 -16.11
C LEU A 55 -14.60 3.74 -14.82
N ILE A 56 -15.54 2.79 -14.94
CA ILE A 56 -16.09 2.08 -13.78
C ILE A 56 -15.01 1.23 -13.10
N GLY A 57 -14.19 0.51 -13.87
CA GLY A 57 -13.09 -0.29 -13.33
C GLY A 57 -12.08 0.55 -12.51
N LEU A 58 -11.77 1.76 -12.98
CA LEU A 58 -10.88 2.68 -12.28
C LEU A 58 -11.50 3.20 -10.97
N ILE A 59 -12.79 3.52 -10.98
CA ILE A 59 -13.53 3.96 -9.79
C ILE A 59 -13.60 2.85 -8.74
N VAL A 60 -13.95 1.63 -9.15
CA VAL A 60 -13.99 0.46 -8.26
C VAL A 60 -12.61 0.19 -7.68
N TYR A 61 -11.56 0.20 -8.51
CA TYR A 61 -10.18 0.04 -8.02
C TYR A 61 -9.78 1.12 -7.00
N TYR A 62 -10.21 2.37 -7.18
CA TYR A 62 -9.94 3.45 -6.23
C TYR A 62 -10.72 3.31 -4.92
N LEU A 63 -11.98 2.87 -4.99
CA LEU A 63 -12.82 2.65 -3.80
C LEU A 63 -12.37 1.42 -3.01
N LEU A 64 -12.00 0.34 -3.72
CA LEU A 64 -11.62 -0.94 -3.12
C LEU A 64 -10.13 -1.06 -2.83
N SER A 65 -9.26 -0.23 -3.43
CA SER A 65 -7.87 -0.14 -2.99
C SER A 65 -7.90 0.37 -1.57
N PRO A 66 -7.73 -0.51 -0.56
CA PRO A 66 -7.61 -0.06 0.80
C PRO A 66 -6.38 0.85 0.76
N LYS A 67 -6.49 1.96 1.47
CA LYS A 67 -5.46 2.95 1.73
C LYS A 67 -4.16 2.27 2.23
N ILE A 68 -3.41 1.67 1.32
CA ILE A 68 -2.09 1.12 1.56
C ILE A 68 -1.17 2.34 1.52
N GLU A 69 -0.47 2.57 2.63
CA GLU A 69 0.38 3.72 2.96
C GLU A 69 -0.39 4.96 3.47
N LYS A 70 -0.16 5.49 4.67
CA LYS A 70 0.98 5.38 5.59
C LYS A 70 0.47 5.13 7.01
N ILE A 71 1.08 4.20 7.72
CA ILE A 71 0.96 4.17 9.18
C ILE A 71 1.65 5.45 9.64
N SER A 72 0.87 6.43 10.11
CA SER A 72 1.40 7.70 10.59
C SER A 72 2.32 7.47 11.80
N LEU A 73 3.42 8.22 11.88
CA LEU A 73 4.36 8.19 13.02
C LEU A 73 3.65 8.29 14.38
N LYS A 74 2.49 8.98 14.45
CA LYS A 74 1.62 9.02 15.63
C LYS A 74 1.13 7.65 16.12
N LYS A 75 0.86 6.69 15.22
CA LYS A 75 0.48 5.32 15.61
C LYS A 75 1.66 4.55 16.19
N VAL A 76 2.87 4.85 15.74
CA VAL A 76 4.13 4.27 16.22
C VAL A 76 4.41 4.72 17.65
N GLU A 77 4.28 6.03 17.89
CA GLU A 77 4.42 6.64 19.21
C GLU A 77 3.38 6.07 20.19
N ALA A 78 2.12 5.96 19.77
CA ALA A 78 1.07 5.33 20.59
C ALA A 78 1.35 3.86 20.92
N ILE A 79 1.93 3.09 19.99
CA ILE A 79 2.36 1.70 20.26
C ILE A 79 3.54 1.69 21.24
N LEU A 80 4.50 2.61 21.10
CA LEU A 80 5.64 2.73 22.02
C LEU A 80 5.24 3.19 23.43
N GLU A 81 4.11 3.90 23.58
CA GLU A 81 3.52 4.26 24.87
C GLU A 81 2.93 3.05 25.61
N ILE A 82 2.42 2.05 24.90
CA ILE A 82 1.94 0.78 25.47
C ILE A 82 3.09 -0.07 25.99
N LEU A 83 4.30 0.07 25.42
CA LEU A 83 5.47 -0.69 25.86
C LEU A 83 5.97 -0.21 27.23
N GLU A 84 6.31 -1.18 28.09
CA GLU A 84 6.99 -0.91 29.35
C GLU A 84 8.30 -0.14 29.10
N PRO A 85 8.78 0.72 30.02
CA PRO A 85 9.99 1.54 29.81
C PRO A 85 11.21 0.75 29.33
N ARG A 86 11.38 -0.48 29.83
CA ARG A 86 12.48 -1.38 29.46
C ARG A 86 12.28 -2.07 28.11
N GLU A 87 11.03 -2.32 27.71
CA GLU A 87 10.69 -2.84 26.38
C GLU A 87 10.98 -1.78 25.31
N ARG A 88 10.62 -0.53 25.59
CA ARG A 88 10.87 0.62 24.71
C ARG A 88 12.36 0.80 24.42
N GLU A 89 13.22 0.60 25.41
CA GLU A 89 14.66 0.69 25.23
C GLU A 89 15.20 -0.34 24.22
N ILE A 90 14.70 -1.58 24.26
CA ILE A 90 15.08 -2.63 23.30
C ILE A 90 14.61 -2.29 21.89
N ILE A 91 13.37 -1.80 21.75
CA ILE A 91 12.84 -1.40 20.44
C ILE A 91 13.63 -0.21 19.88
N LYS A 92 13.96 0.80 20.68
CA LYS A 92 14.83 1.91 20.25
C LYS A 92 16.17 1.42 19.73
N MET A 93 16.83 0.52 20.48
CA MET A 93 18.10 -0.06 20.03
C MET A 93 17.97 -0.83 18.71
N LEU A 94 16.86 -1.55 18.51
CA LEU A 94 16.60 -2.24 17.24
C LEU A 94 16.42 -1.26 16.09
N ILE A 95 15.68 -0.15 16.30
CA ILE A 95 15.48 0.90 15.29
C ILE A 95 16.81 1.57 14.91
N GLU A 96 17.61 1.95 15.91
CA GLU A 96 18.94 2.57 15.71
C GLU A 96 19.90 1.68 14.91
N ASN A 97 19.73 0.35 14.97
CA ASN A 97 20.57 -0.62 14.25
C ASN A 97 19.87 -1.17 12.98
N GLY A 98 18.89 -0.46 12.42
CA GLY A 98 18.27 -0.82 11.14
C GLY A 98 17.22 -1.94 11.22
N GLY A 99 16.63 -2.14 12.40
CA GLY A 99 15.58 -3.13 12.67
C GLY A 99 16.09 -4.50 13.12
N GLU A 100 17.39 -4.66 13.33
CA GLU A 100 18.00 -5.93 13.73
C GLU A 100 19.20 -5.77 14.66
N LEU A 101 19.32 -6.68 15.64
CA LEU A 101 20.39 -6.64 16.64
C LEU A 101 20.70 -8.04 17.19
N SER A 102 21.95 -8.30 17.58
CA SER A 102 22.30 -9.57 18.23
C SER A 102 21.84 -9.61 19.69
N GLN A 103 21.39 -10.78 20.15
CA GLN A 103 20.97 -11.01 21.53
C GLN A 103 22.12 -10.74 22.52
N ALA A 104 23.37 -11.00 22.11
CA ALA A 104 24.55 -10.70 22.91
C ALA A 104 24.67 -9.19 23.20
N LYS A 105 24.45 -8.33 22.19
CA LYS A 105 24.52 -6.87 22.32
C LYS A 105 23.37 -6.28 23.16
N ILE A 106 22.19 -6.93 23.13
CA ILE A 106 21.08 -6.58 24.05
C ILE A 106 21.42 -7.00 25.49
N SER A 107 21.98 -8.20 25.64
CA SER A 107 22.31 -8.78 26.95
C SER A 107 23.47 -8.06 27.65
N SER A 108 24.40 -7.45 26.90
CA SER A 108 25.48 -6.65 27.48
C SER A 108 24.99 -5.33 28.09
N LYS A 109 23.89 -4.77 27.58
CA LYS A 109 23.35 -3.48 28.08
C LYS A 109 22.35 -3.65 29.22
N LEU A 110 21.47 -4.66 29.15
CA LEU A 110 20.38 -4.86 30.11
C LEU A 110 20.65 -5.97 31.15
N GLY A 111 21.72 -6.76 30.94
CA GLY A 111 22.02 -7.98 31.69
C GLY A 111 21.30 -9.20 31.11
N LYS A 112 21.95 -10.38 31.18
CA LYS A 112 21.49 -11.63 30.54
C LYS A 112 20.05 -12.02 30.92
N VAL A 113 19.73 -11.98 32.21
CA VAL A 113 18.42 -12.42 32.73
C VAL A 113 17.29 -11.47 32.32
N ASN A 114 17.51 -10.16 32.47
CA ASN A 114 16.52 -9.15 32.08
C ASN A 114 16.28 -9.15 30.58
N ALA A 115 17.36 -9.20 29.78
CA ALA A 115 17.26 -9.26 28.32
C ALA A 115 16.46 -10.49 27.87
N HIS A 116 16.73 -11.67 28.45
CA HIS A 116 15.98 -12.87 28.12
C HIS A 116 14.49 -12.74 28.45
N ARG A 117 14.15 -12.28 29.66
CA ARG A 117 12.75 -12.14 30.10
C ARG A 117 11.96 -11.16 29.21
N ILE A 118 12.57 -10.03 28.85
CA ILE A 118 11.91 -9.01 28.04
C ILE A 118 11.81 -9.47 26.57
N LEU A 119 12.85 -10.09 26.02
CA LEU A 119 12.79 -10.66 24.67
C LEU A 119 11.72 -11.74 24.56
N GLU A 120 11.59 -12.63 25.55
CA GLU A 120 10.50 -13.62 25.60
C GLU A 120 9.11 -12.95 25.58
N LYS A 121 8.90 -11.89 26.36
CA LYS A 121 7.64 -11.11 26.32
C LYS A 121 7.38 -10.55 24.91
N LEU A 122 8.38 -9.92 24.30
CA LEU A 122 8.25 -9.30 22.98
C LEU A 122 8.06 -10.32 21.85
N ILE A 123 8.66 -11.51 21.97
CA ILE A 123 8.49 -12.63 21.04
C ILE A 123 7.08 -13.22 21.18
N LYS A 124 6.59 -13.45 22.41
CA LYS A 124 5.23 -13.94 22.66
C LYS A 124 4.16 -12.98 22.12
N ARG A 125 4.42 -11.66 22.18
CA ARG A 125 3.56 -10.62 21.58
C ARG A 125 3.72 -10.49 20.07
N GLY A 126 4.67 -11.18 19.45
CA GLY A 126 4.91 -11.13 18.01
C GLY A 126 5.56 -9.85 17.49
N VAL A 127 6.10 -9.00 18.37
CA VAL A 127 6.74 -7.72 18.03
C VAL A 127 8.12 -7.95 17.41
N VAL A 128 8.87 -8.89 17.98
CA VAL A 128 10.21 -9.27 17.51
C VAL A 128 10.28 -10.78 17.26
N SER A 129 11.17 -11.16 16.36
CA SER A 129 11.45 -12.54 15.98
C SER A 129 12.89 -12.89 16.34
N LYS A 130 13.10 -14.16 16.69
CA LYS A 130 14.42 -14.71 17.06
C LYS A 130 14.90 -15.63 15.95
N ILE A 131 16.01 -15.27 15.34
CA ILE A 131 16.67 -16.04 14.29
C ILE A 131 17.92 -16.70 14.90
N PRO A 132 18.02 -18.04 14.92
CA PRO A 132 19.20 -18.70 15.43
C PRO A 132 20.41 -18.41 14.53
N LEU A 133 21.50 -17.96 15.14
CA LEU A 133 22.79 -17.74 14.49
C LEU A 133 23.84 -18.50 15.30
N LYS A 134 24.80 -19.14 14.62
CA LYS A 134 25.73 -20.15 15.17
C LYS A 134 26.08 -20.00 16.66
N LYS A 135 26.54 -18.81 17.08
CA LYS A 135 27.01 -18.51 18.45
C LYS A 135 26.09 -17.60 19.27
N THR A 136 25.06 -17.01 18.66
CA THR A 136 24.14 -16.07 19.31
C THR A 136 22.88 -15.93 18.48
N ASN A 137 21.75 -15.57 19.09
CA ASN A 137 20.54 -15.34 18.30
C ASN A 137 20.50 -13.90 17.78
N LYS A 138 19.99 -13.70 16.58
CA LYS A 138 19.68 -12.38 16.04
C LYS A 138 18.21 -12.09 16.32
N ILE A 139 17.96 -10.92 16.87
CA ILE A 139 16.63 -10.40 17.14
C ILE A 139 16.30 -9.43 16.02
N LYS A 140 15.19 -9.67 15.33
CA LYS A 140 14.73 -8.84 14.21
C LYS A 140 13.31 -8.38 14.49
N ILE A 141 13.01 -7.10 14.23
CA ILE A 141 11.64 -6.60 14.25
C ILE A 141 10.82 -7.38 13.22
N ASN A 142 9.62 -7.80 13.60
CA ASN A 142 8.74 -8.53 12.69
C ASN A 142 8.33 -7.63 11.51
N ASP A 143 8.22 -8.19 10.30
CA ASP A 143 7.96 -7.41 9.09
C ASP A 143 6.62 -6.64 9.17
N LYS A 144 5.65 -7.12 9.96
CA LYS A 144 4.40 -6.42 10.30
C LYS A 144 4.62 -5.06 10.98
N PHE A 145 5.69 -4.94 11.74
CA PHE A 145 6.07 -3.73 12.47
C PHE A 145 7.23 -2.99 11.79
N LYS A 146 7.89 -3.58 10.81
CA LYS A 146 8.99 -2.94 10.08
C LYS A 146 8.53 -1.66 9.37
N SER A 147 7.32 -1.66 8.81
CA SER A 147 6.67 -0.48 8.20
C SER A 147 6.18 0.56 9.22
N VAL A 148 6.11 0.19 10.50
CA VAL A 148 5.72 1.06 11.61
C VAL A 148 6.96 1.79 12.15
N PHE A 149 8.13 1.18 12.08
CA PHE A 149 9.34 1.69 12.72
C PHE A 149 10.40 2.25 11.76
N GLN A 150 10.07 2.38 10.46
CA GLN A 150 10.91 2.94 9.40
C GLN A 150 10.33 4.26 8.89
#